data_AF-A0AAE0K8Z5-F1
#
_entry.id   AF-A0AAE0K8Z5-F1
#
_cell.length_a   1.000
_cell.length_b   1.000
_cell.length_c   1.000
_cell.angle_alpha   90.00
_cell.angle_beta   90.00
_cell.angle_gamma   90.00
#
_symmetry.space_group_name_H-M   'P 1'
#
loop_
_entity.id
_entity.type
_entity.pdbx_description
1 polymer ?
#
loop_
_entity_poly.entity_id
_entity_poly.type
_entity_poly.pdbx_seq_one_letter_code
_entity_poly.pdbx_strand_id
1 'polypeptide(L)'
;MSGRMRRKLTALLQQQETETAASLSRATAHRPTAIKPDPDSAGSSGLAGYRHHRQEEEEEEEQDVARLEALIAGYRHGTVFDKAVWRLLLQIPRGCVTTYGILAAQLGSSPRAVGNALRRNPYAPRVPCHRVIATGGKLGGFKGTVGPRDGASSAKLVEKRMLLRREGVKFGAASPSSKTGEEKVLGTPFTGFAPPRGATVVKAPASL
;
A
#
# COMPACT_ATOMS: atom_id res chain seq x y z
N MET A 1 -48.47 -22.00 6.80
CA MET A 1 -47.79 -20.68 6.88
C MET A 1 -48.47 -19.72 5.89
N SER A 2 -49.07 -18.63 6.40
CA SER A 2 -49.96 -17.73 5.63
C SER A 2 -49.26 -17.04 4.44
N GLY A 3 -49.98 -16.87 3.32
CA GLY A 3 -49.51 -16.20 2.10
C GLY A 3 -49.03 -14.76 2.30
N ARG A 4 -49.41 -14.10 3.41
CA ARG A 4 -48.87 -12.79 3.82
C ARG A 4 -47.39 -12.84 4.20
N MET A 5 -46.92 -13.95 4.76
CA MET A 5 -45.53 -14.10 5.19
C MET A 5 -44.59 -14.32 4.00
N ARG A 6 -45.04 -15.04 2.97
CA ARG A 6 -44.28 -15.25 1.73
C ARG A 6 -44.05 -13.95 0.98
N ARG A 7 -45.08 -13.09 0.86
CA ARG A 7 -44.95 -11.78 0.18
C ARG A 7 -43.99 -10.82 0.90
N LYS A 8 -43.97 -10.83 2.24
CA LYS A 8 -43.01 -10.03 3.02
C LYS A 8 -41.57 -10.52 2.86
N LEU A 9 -41.35 -11.84 2.77
CA LEU A 9 -40.01 -12.41 2.58
C LEU A 9 -39.46 -12.10 1.19
N THR A 10 -40.30 -12.17 0.15
CA THR A 10 -39.91 -11.82 -1.22
C THR A 10 -39.56 -10.34 -1.35
N ALA A 11 -40.33 -9.44 -0.73
CA ALA A 11 -40.03 -8.00 -0.77
C ALA A 11 -38.73 -7.63 -0.04
N LEU A 12 -38.41 -8.30 1.08
CA LEU A 12 -37.14 -8.08 1.81
C LEU A 12 -35.92 -8.60 1.03
N LEU A 13 -36.05 -9.73 0.33
CA LEU A 13 -35.00 -10.24 -0.54
C LEU A 13 -34.77 -9.28 -1.73
N GLN A 14 -35.85 -8.77 -2.33
CA GLN A 14 -35.75 -7.79 -3.41
C GLN A 14 -35.09 -6.47 -2.95
N GLN A 15 -35.32 -6.04 -1.70
CA GLN A 15 -34.67 -4.86 -1.13
C GLN A 15 -33.18 -5.06 -0.85
N GLN A 16 -32.76 -6.26 -0.44
CA GLN A 16 -31.33 -6.56 -0.25
C GLN A 16 -30.55 -6.70 -1.56
N GLU A 17 -31.22 -7.15 -2.64
CA GLU A 17 -30.62 -7.24 -3.98
C GLU A 17 -30.42 -5.86 -4.65
N THR A 18 -31.32 -4.90 -4.41
CA THR A 18 -31.19 -3.54 -4.99
C THR A 18 -30.13 -2.70 -4.27
N GLU A 19 -29.94 -2.87 -2.96
CA GLU A 19 -28.90 -2.16 -2.19
C GLU A 19 -27.48 -2.65 -2.51
N THR A 20 -27.32 -3.94 -2.81
CA THR A 20 -26.04 -4.53 -3.22
C THR A 20 -25.67 -4.15 -4.66
N ALA A 21 -26.64 -4.09 -5.57
CA ALA A 21 -26.41 -3.60 -6.94
C ALA A 21 -26.02 -2.11 -6.99
N ALA A 22 -26.64 -1.26 -6.17
CA ALA A 22 -26.31 0.17 -6.10
C ALA A 22 -24.92 0.44 -5.47
N SER A 23 -24.46 -0.43 -4.58
CA SER A 23 -23.12 -0.35 -3.96
C SER A 23 -22.01 -0.86 -4.90
N LEU A 24 -22.30 -1.86 -5.75
CA LEU A 24 -21.37 -2.36 -6.77
C LEU A 24 -21.21 -1.40 -7.96
N SER A 25 -22.26 -0.66 -8.34
CA SER A 25 -22.19 0.34 -9.42
C SER A 25 -21.29 1.53 -9.08
N ARG A 26 -21.11 1.88 -7.79
CA ARG A 26 -20.13 2.90 -7.36
C ARG A 26 -18.70 2.38 -7.26
N ALA A 27 -18.50 1.06 -7.26
CA ALA A 27 -17.19 0.43 -7.12
C ALA A 27 -16.49 0.13 -8.48
N THR A 28 -17.13 0.43 -9.62
CA THR A 28 -16.56 0.19 -10.96
C THR A 28 -16.71 1.39 -11.88
N ALA A 29 -16.09 2.50 -11.51
CA ALA A 29 -15.66 3.50 -12.46
C ALA A 29 -14.15 3.68 -12.31
N HIS A 30 -13.38 2.66 -12.69
CA HIS A 30 -11.97 2.89 -13.00
C HIS A 30 -11.96 3.65 -14.32
N ARG A 31 -11.89 4.99 -14.23
CA ARG A 31 -11.63 5.85 -15.40
C ARG A 31 -10.36 5.30 -16.07
N PRO A 32 -10.38 4.95 -17.37
CA PRO A 32 -9.17 4.54 -18.07
C PRO A 32 -8.15 5.65 -17.89
N THR A 33 -7.02 5.33 -17.28
CA THR A 33 -5.88 6.25 -17.21
C THR A 33 -5.47 6.51 -18.65
N ALA A 34 -5.62 7.76 -19.08
CA ALA A 34 -5.18 8.18 -20.39
C ALA A 34 -3.72 7.76 -20.57
N ILE A 35 -3.45 7.01 -21.63
CA ILE A 35 -2.09 6.73 -22.08
C ILE A 35 -1.42 8.09 -22.23
N LYS A 36 -0.38 8.37 -21.43
CA LYS A 36 0.42 9.58 -21.58
C LYS A 36 0.97 9.59 -23.01
N PRO A 37 0.62 10.57 -23.86
CA PRO A 37 1.27 10.70 -25.16
C PRO A 37 2.75 11.05 -24.94
N ASP A 38 3.60 10.59 -25.85
CA ASP A 38 5.04 10.83 -25.82
C ASP A 38 5.33 12.35 -25.70
N PRO A 39 6.34 12.75 -24.90
CA PRO A 39 6.61 14.15 -24.56
C PRO A 39 6.93 15.02 -25.79
N ASP A 40 7.26 14.40 -26.92
CA ASP A 40 7.65 15.08 -28.17
C ASP A 40 6.47 15.34 -29.13
N SER A 41 5.23 14.99 -28.73
CA SER A 41 4.05 15.07 -29.63
C SER A 41 3.09 16.24 -29.36
N ALA A 42 3.36 17.12 -28.39
CA ALA A 42 2.43 18.18 -28.00
C ALA A 42 2.82 19.57 -28.56
N GLY A 43 2.00 20.08 -29.48
CA GLY A 43 1.98 21.50 -29.85
C GLY A 43 1.62 22.40 -28.66
N SER A 44 2.05 23.66 -28.72
CA SER A 44 2.10 24.62 -27.59
C SER A 44 0.78 24.99 -26.91
N SER A 45 -0.38 24.54 -27.39
CA SER A 45 -1.69 24.89 -26.79
C SER A 45 -2.24 23.84 -25.81
N GLY A 46 -1.61 22.68 -25.66
CA GLY A 46 -2.10 21.57 -24.82
C GLY A 46 -1.70 21.60 -23.34
N LEU A 47 -0.79 22.49 -22.93
CA LEU A 47 -0.19 22.45 -21.58
C LEU A 47 -1.15 22.88 -20.44
N ALA A 48 -2.17 23.69 -20.71
CA ALA A 48 -3.05 24.22 -19.66
C ALA A 48 -3.98 23.14 -19.06
N GLY A 49 -4.56 22.27 -19.90
CA GLY A 49 -5.48 21.22 -19.45
C GLY A 49 -4.81 20.08 -18.67
N TYR A 50 -3.57 19.74 -19.02
CA TYR A 50 -2.78 18.76 -18.27
C TYR A 50 -2.37 19.25 -16.87
N ARG A 51 -2.21 20.57 -16.71
CA ARG A 51 -1.77 21.16 -15.44
C ARG A 51 -2.89 21.13 -14.38
N HIS A 52 -4.15 21.28 -14.78
CA HIS A 52 -5.30 21.21 -13.87
C HIS A 52 -5.62 19.80 -13.40
N HIS A 53 -5.66 18.81 -14.30
CA HIS A 53 -5.88 17.42 -13.89
C HIS A 53 -4.78 16.90 -12.96
N ARG A 54 -3.54 17.35 -13.16
CA ARG A 54 -2.43 16.98 -12.27
C ARG A 54 -2.58 17.59 -10.86
N GLN A 55 -3.08 18.83 -10.75
CA GLN A 55 -3.30 19.47 -9.45
C GLN A 55 -4.44 18.82 -8.67
N GLU A 56 -5.55 18.49 -9.35
CA GLU A 56 -6.69 17.80 -8.73
C GLU A 56 -6.30 16.41 -8.17
N GLU A 57 -5.49 15.64 -8.91
CA GLU A 57 -5.00 14.33 -8.46
C GLU A 57 -4.03 14.44 -7.27
N GLU A 58 -3.14 15.44 -7.26
CA GLU A 58 -2.20 15.69 -6.17
C GLU A 58 -2.93 16.15 -4.89
N GLU A 59 -3.97 16.96 -5.03
CA GLU A 59 -4.82 17.40 -3.91
C GLU A 59 -5.64 16.26 -3.31
N GLU A 60 -6.18 15.36 -4.12
CA GLU A 60 -6.89 14.16 -3.64
C GLU A 60 -5.97 13.19 -2.89
N GLU A 61 -4.74 12.98 -3.37
CA GLU A 61 -3.75 12.11 -2.71
C GLU A 61 -3.31 12.69 -1.35
N GLU A 62 -3.07 14.00 -1.27
CA GLU A 62 -2.75 14.70 -0.03
C GLU A 62 -3.91 14.61 0.99
N GLN A 63 -5.16 14.80 0.54
CA GLN A 63 -6.34 14.66 1.40
C GLN A 63 -6.52 13.23 1.93
N ASP A 64 -6.23 12.20 1.11
CA ASP A 64 -6.30 10.81 1.58
C ASP A 64 -5.19 10.50 2.61
N VAL A 65 -3.98 11.04 2.40
CA VAL A 65 -2.87 10.93 3.37
C VAL A 65 -3.25 11.58 4.70
N ALA A 66 -3.78 12.80 4.69
CA ALA A 66 -4.24 13.48 5.91
C ALA A 66 -5.33 12.68 6.65
N ARG A 67 -6.28 12.10 5.91
CA ARG A 67 -7.32 11.22 6.49
C ARG A 67 -6.70 9.97 7.13
N LEU A 68 -5.73 9.33 6.48
CA LEU A 68 -5.03 8.17 7.01
C LEU A 68 -4.19 8.52 8.25
N GLU A 69 -3.52 9.67 8.27
CA GLU A 69 -2.78 10.15 9.46
C GLU A 69 -3.70 10.31 10.67
N ALA A 70 -4.90 10.88 10.47
CA ALA A 70 -5.90 11.04 11.51
C ALA A 70 -6.43 9.68 12.02
N LEU A 71 -6.70 8.74 11.12
CA LEU A 71 -7.10 7.36 11.49
C LEU A 71 -6.00 6.66 12.31
N ILE A 72 -4.74 6.75 11.88
CA ILE A 72 -3.59 6.18 12.59
C ILE A 72 -3.48 6.78 14.00
N ALA A 73 -3.63 8.11 14.13
CA ALA A 73 -3.58 8.78 15.42
C ALA A 73 -4.66 8.24 16.36
N GLY A 74 -5.89 8.08 15.85
CA GLY A 74 -7.05 7.58 16.60
C GLY A 74 -7.04 6.09 16.93
N TYR A 75 -6.23 5.27 16.25
CA TYR A 75 -6.27 3.81 16.44
C TYR A 75 -5.91 3.39 17.87
N ARG A 76 -6.83 2.74 18.59
CA ARG A 76 -6.64 2.40 20.01
C ARG A 76 -5.80 1.14 20.25
N HIS A 77 -5.69 0.25 19.26
CA HIS A 77 -4.98 -1.03 19.41
C HIS A 77 -3.53 -1.03 18.89
N GLY A 78 -3.04 0.12 18.41
CA GLY A 78 -1.66 0.28 17.94
C GLY A 78 -0.79 0.94 19.00
N THR A 79 0.41 0.41 19.21
CA THR A 79 1.42 1.06 20.06
C THR A 79 1.90 2.37 19.46
N VAL A 80 2.56 3.22 20.26
CA VAL A 80 3.21 4.44 19.74
C VAL A 80 4.20 4.11 18.61
N PHE A 81 4.95 3.03 18.77
CA PHE A 81 5.89 2.55 17.76
C PHE A 81 5.16 2.07 16.48
N ASP A 82 4.05 1.34 16.61
CA ASP A 82 3.26 0.90 15.45
C ASP A 82 2.76 2.09 14.64
N LYS A 83 2.20 3.10 15.32
CA LYS A 83 1.70 4.33 14.69
C LYS A 83 2.83 5.10 14.01
N ALA A 84 4.01 5.17 14.62
CA ALA A 84 5.18 5.80 14.02
C ALA A 84 5.61 5.10 12.73
N VAL A 85 5.66 3.76 12.73
CA VAL A 85 5.94 2.96 11.52
C VAL A 85 4.89 3.23 10.43
N TRP A 86 3.60 3.22 10.78
CA TRP A 86 2.53 3.41 9.79
C TRP A 86 2.54 4.81 9.17
N ARG A 87 2.83 5.86 9.95
CA ARG A 87 3.02 7.22 9.43
C ARG A 87 4.21 7.31 8.48
N LEU A 88 5.32 6.65 8.83
CA LEU A 88 6.51 6.65 7.99
C LEU A 88 6.25 5.98 6.63
N LEU A 89 5.34 4.99 6.57
CA LEU A 89 4.93 4.38 5.30
C LEU A 89 4.21 5.35 4.35
N LEU A 90 3.45 6.31 4.88
CA LEU A 90 2.71 7.28 4.05
C LEU A 90 3.65 8.20 3.26
N GLN A 91 4.90 8.35 3.70
CA GLN A 91 5.90 9.14 2.99
C GLN A 91 6.52 8.41 1.78
N ILE A 92 6.34 7.09 1.65
CA ILE A 92 6.92 6.32 0.56
C ILE A 92 6.06 6.55 -0.68
N PRO A 93 6.55 7.18 -1.76
CA PRO A 93 5.72 7.46 -2.93
C PRO A 93 5.25 6.19 -3.62
N ARG A 94 4.13 6.29 -4.34
CA ARG A 94 3.65 5.21 -5.20
C ARG A 94 4.72 4.85 -6.25
N GLY A 95 4.94 3.56 -6.47
CA GLY A 95 5.97 3.06 -7.39
C GLY A 95 7.39 3.03 -6.80
N CYS A 96 7.56 3.51 -5.57
CA CYS A 96 8.80 3.40 -4.82
C CYS A 96 8.72 2.29 -3.76
N VAL A 97 9.87 1.72 -3.43
CA VAL A 97 10.01 0.75 -2.33
C VAL A 97 11.09 1.21 -1.37
N THR A 98 10.99 0.84 -0.11
CA THR A 98 12.06 1.00 0.88
C THR A 98 12.39 -0.35 1.51
N THR A 99 13.35 -0.40 2.44
CA THR A 99 13.70 -1.64 3.15
C THR A 99 13.38 -1.56 4.63
N TYR A 100 13.17 -2.73 5.26
CA TYR A 100 13.04 -2.81 6.73
C TYR A 100 14.23 -2.17 7.46
N GLY A 101 15.44 -2.29 6.90
CA GLY A 101 16.66 -1.68 7.46
C GLY A 101 16.60 -0.16 7.46
N ILE A 102 16.15 0.45 6.36
CA ILE A 102 16.03 1.91 6.26
C ILE A 102 14.99 2.44 7.25
N LEU A 103 13.80 1.84 7.31
CA LEU A 103 12.77 2.24 8.27
C LEU A 103 13.23 2.08 9.72
N ALA A 104 13.95 0.99 10.02
CA ALA A 104 14.49 0.74 11.34
C ALA A 104 15.51 1.81 11.73
N ALA A 105 16.39 2.22 10.81
CA ALA A 105 17.35 3.31 11.04
C ALA A 105 16.65 4.65 11.31
N GLN A 106 15.61 4.99 10.52
CA GLN A 106 14.82 6.21 10.71
C GLN A 106 14.13 6.27 12.09
N LEU A 107 13.77 5.12 12.65
CA LEU A 107 13.06 5.01 13.92
C LEU A 107 13.96 4.67 15.11
N GLY A 108 15.28 4.55 14.92
CA GLY A 108 16.20 4.10 15.96
C GLY A 108 15.83 2.72 16.54
N SER A 109 15.44 1.78 15.68
CA SER A 109 14.87 0.47 16.04
C SER A 109 15.52 -0.67 15.24
N SER A 110 14.95 -1.88 15.32
CA SER A 110 15.40 -3.05 14.57
C SER A 110 14.47 -3.38 13.39
N PRO A 111 14.99 -3.98 12.29
CA PRO A 111 14.17 -4.45 11.18
C PRO A 111 13.06 -5.42 11.61
N ARG A 112 13.33 -6.25 12.64
CA ARG A 112 12.35 -7.19 13.21
C ARG A 112 11.20 -6.47 13.90
N ALA A 113 11.48 -5.42 14.68
CA ALA A 113 10.45 -4.61 15.33
C ALA A 113 9.55 -3.93 14.27
N VAL A 114 10.15 -3.37 13.21
CA VAL A 114 9.40 -2.81 12.07
C VAL A 114 8.52 -3.89 11.43
N GLY A 115 9.07 -5.07 11.12
CA GLY A 115 8.29 -6.17 10.55
C GLY A 115 7.09 -6.59 11.42
N ASN A 116 7.24 -6.56 12.75
CA ASN A 116 6.16 -6.83 13.68
C ASN A 116 5.07 -5.75 13.65
N ALA A 117 5.44 -4.47 13.60
CA ALA A 117 4.51 -3.35 13.45
C ALA A 117 3.73 -3.41 12.12
N LEU A 118 4.42 -3.77 11.03
CA LEU A 118 3.81 -3.91 9.71
C LEU A 118 2.82 -5.07 9.63
N ARG A 119 3.05 -6.17 10.37
CA ARG A 119 2.09 -7.28 10.47
C ARG A 119 0.78 -6.87 11.14
N ARG A 120 0.83 -5.89 12.05
CA ARG A 120 -0.33 -5.37 12.78
C ARG A 120 -1.05 -4.22 12.06
N ASN A 121 -0.61 -3.81 10.87
CA ASN A 121 -1.21 -2.70 10.14
C ASN A 121 -2.68 -3.02 9.80
N PRO A 122 -3.67 -2.35 10.43
CA PRO A 122 -5.09 -2.61 10.19
C PRO A 122 -5.60 -1.90 8.91
N TYR A 123 -4.78 -1.02 8.32
CA TYR A 123 -5.15 -0.16 7.20
C TYR A 123 -4.53 -0.63 5.88
N ALA A 124 -4.02 -1.86 5.82
CA ALA A 124 -3.52 -2.43 4.57
C ALA A 124 -4.67 -2.60 3.56
N PRO A 125 -4.47 -2.32 2.26
CA PRO A 125 -3.25 -1.85 1.61
C PRO A 125 -3.10 -0.31 1.55
N ARG A 126 -4.07 0.46 2.05
CA ARG A 126 -4.08 1.95 1.98
C ARG A 126 -2.87 2.56 2.70
N VAL A 127 -2.54 2.06 3.90
CA VAL A 127 -1.22 2.27 4.50
C VAL A 127 -0.26 1.25 3.86
N PRO A 128 0.72 1.68 3.05
CA PRO A 128 1.32 0.83 2.02
C PRO A 128 2.44 -0.07 2.55
N CYS A 129 2.10 -1.02 3.42
CA CYS A 129 3.08 -1.96 3.99
C CYS A 129 3.72 -2.90 2.95
N HIS A 130 3.12 -3.05 1.76
CA HIS A 130 3.71 -3.78 0.62
C HIS A 130 4.91 -3.06 0.01
N ARG A 131 5.09 -1.75 0.20
CA ARG A 131 6.26 -0.98 -0.27
C ARG A 131 7.55 -1.25 0.52
N VAL A 132 7.49 -2.00 1.62
CA VAL A 132 8.68 -2.36 2.43
C VAL A 132 9.18 -3.74 2.06
N ILE A 133 10.41 -3.86 1.58
CA ILE A 133 11.01 -5.12 1.13
C ILE A 133 12.26 -5.49 1.93
N ALA A 134 12.78 -6.70 1.73
CA ALA A 134 14.03 -7.12 2.32
C ALA A 134 15.22 -6.48 1.58
N THR A 135 16.36 -6.38 2.27
CA THR A 135 17.61 -5.90 1.68
C THR A 135 17.99 -6.74 0.45
N GLY A 136 18.61 -6.10 -0.56
CA GLY A 136 19.02 -6.77 -1.79
C GLY A 136 17.87 -7.02 -2.78
N GLY A 137 16.76 -6.29 -2.65
CA GLY A 137 15.65 -6.30 -3.61
C GLY A 137 14.68 -7.48 -3.46
N LYS A 138 14.80 -8.29 -2.40
CA LYS A 138 13.99 -9.51 -2.23
C LYS A 138 12.62 -9.20 -1.64
N LEU A 139 11.59 -9.87 -2.14
CA LEU A 139 10.25 -9.81 -1.54
C LEU A 139 10.20 -10.66 -0.27
N GLY A 140 10.41 -10.03 0.88
CA GLY A 140 10.31 -10.68 2.20
C GLY A 140 9.35 -9.98 3.17
N GLY A 141 8.95 -10.72 4.22
CA GLY A 141 8.35 -10.18 5.45
C GLY A 141 6.92 -9.66 5.38
N PHE A 142 6.12 -10.07 4.39
CA PHE A 142 4.75 -9.55 4.22
C PHE A 142 3.72 -10.32 5.04
N LYS A 143 2.87 -9.62 5.81
CA LYS A 143 1.78 -10.21 6.62
C LYS A 143 2.22 -11.46 7.42
N GLY A 144 3.43 -11.40 7.99
CA GLY A 144 4.01 -12.47 8.80
C GLY A 144 4.63 -13.65 8.04
N THR A 145 4.67 -13.63 6.72
CA THR A 145 5.39 -14.64 5.94
C THR A 145 6.88 -14.33 5.93
N VAL A 146 7.65 -15.16 6.62
CA VAL A 146 9.09 -15.32 6.39
C VAL A 146 9.25 -16.38 5.30
N GLY A 147 9.99 -16.08 4.24
CA GLY A 147 10.21 -17.03 3.14
C GLY A 147 11.54 -17.77 3.30
N PRO A 148 11.54 -19.11 3.26
CA PRO A 148 12.74 -19.90 2.94
C PRO A 148 12.63 -20.66 1.60
N ARG A 149 13.77 -20.69 0.89
CA ARG A 149 14.21 -21.49 -0.29
C ARG A 149 13.47 -21.38 -1.63
N ASP A 150 12.15 -21.22 -1.70
CA ASP A 150 11.45 -21.20 -3.01
C ASP A 150 10.69 -19.88 -3.30
N GLY A 151 10.82 -18.90 -2.41
CA GLY A 151 10.80 -17.44 -2.65
C GLY A 151 9.63 -16.74 -3.38
N ALA A 152 8.72 -17.43 -4.05
CA ALA A 152 7.76 -16.80 -4.95
C ALA A 152 6.30 -17.23 -4.72
N SER A 153 6.05 -18.33 -3.99
CA SER A 153 4.80 -19.08 -4.15
C SER A 153 3.75 -18.89 -3.05
N SER A 154 4.06 -18.19 -1.96
CA SER A 154 3.02 -17.93 -0.94
C SER A 154 2.01 -16.90 -1.46
N ALA A 155 0.71 -17.17 -1.29
CA ALA A 155 -0.36 -16.27 -1.76
C ALA A 155 -0.17 -14.82 -1.28
N LYS A 156 0.40 -14.62 -0.09
CA LYS A 156 0.74 -13.30 0.47
C LYS A 156 1.86 -12.60 -0.30
N LEU A 157 2.91 -13.31 -0.71
CA LEU A 157 3.97 -12.73 -1.53
C LEU A 157 3.51 -12.48 -2.95
N VAL A 158 2.59 -13.29 -3.48
CA VAL A 158 1.90 -13.04 -4.76
C VAL A 158 1.07 -11.76 -4.68
N GLU A 159 0.26 -11.59 -3.63
CA GLU A 159 -0.52 -10.36 -3.37
C GLU A 159 0.40 -9.13 -3.33
N LYS A 160 1.49 -9.18 -2.54
CA LYS A 160 2.46 -8.10 -2.45
C LYS A 160 3.08 -7.76 -3.81
N ARG A 161 3.47 -8.77 -4.59
CA ARG A 161 4.04 -8.60 -5.94
C ARG A 161 3.04 -7.92 -6.86
N MET A 162 1.77 -8.35 -6.83
CA MET A 162 0.71 -7.74 -7.62
C MET A 162 0.49 -6.28 -7.27
N LEU A 163 0.44 -5.93 -5.97
CA LEU A 163 0.31 -4.54 -5.52
C LEU A 163 1.48 -3.68 -6.04
N LEU A 164 2.72 -4.15 -5.88
CA LEU A 164 3.90 -3.44 -6.36
C LEU A 164 3.90 -3.25 -7.89
N ARG A 165 3.54 -4.29 -8.66
CA ARG A 165 3.44 -4.18 -10.13
C ARG A 165 2.37 -3.17 -10.56
N ARG A 166 1.21 -3.13 -9.90
CA ARG A 166 0.16 -2.12 -10.16
C ARG A 166 0.61 -0.69 -9.86
N GLU A 167 1.57 -0.52 -8.96
CA GLU A 167 2.19 0.77 -8.68
C GLU A 167 3.33 1.13 -9.64
N GLY A 168 3.70 0.23 -10.57
CA GLY A 168 4.77 0.45 -11.55
C GLY A 168 6.16 -0.02 -11.11
N VAL A 169 6.26 -0.74 -9.98
CA VAL A 169 7.54 -1.29 -9.52
C VAL A 169 8.02 -2.40 -10.46
N LYS A 170 9.25 -2.26 -10.94
CA LYS A 170 9.88 -3.20 -11.88
C LYS A 170 10.58 -4.34 -11.13
N PHE A 171 10.51 -5.53 -11.71
CA PHE A 171 11.19 -6.73 -11.23
C PHE A 171 12.19 -7.20 -12.27
N GLY A 172 13.40 -7.53 -11.84
CA GLY A 172 14.42 -8.13 -12.68
C GLY A 172 14.09 -9.59 -12.97
N ALA A 173 14.51 -10.07 -14.13
CA ALA A 173 14.42 -11.48 -14.46
C ALA A 173 15.06 -12.33 -13.34
N ALA A 174 14.46 -13.48 -13.06
CA ALA A 174 15.07 -14.47 -12.19
C ALA A 174 16.48 -14.78 -12.72
N SER A 175 17.52 -14.50 -11.93
CA SER A 175 18.89 -14.78 -12.37
C SER A 175 19.04 -16.29 -12.59
N PRO A 176 19.65 -16.74 -13.72
CA PRO A 176 19.93 -18.16 -13.93
C PRO A 176 20.82 -18.76 -12.83
N SER A 177 21.59 -17.93 -12.11
CA SER A 177 22.41 -18.35 -10.97
C SER A 177 21.66 -18.35 -9.62
N SER A 178 20.41 -17.88 -9.60
CA SER A 178 19.61 -17.84 -8.38
C SER A 178 19.12 -19.25 -8.07
N LYS A 179 19.66 -19.85 -7.01
CA LYS A 179 19.21 -21.17 -6.51
C LYS A 179 17.70 -21.26 -6.23
N THR A 180 17.00 -20.12 -6.17
CA THR A 180 15.58 -20.01 -5.75
C THR A 180 14.66 -19.47 -6.85
N GLY A 181 15.18 -19.08 -8.03
CA GLY A 181 14.37 -18.48 -9.10
C GLY A 181 13.69 -17.15 -8.73
N GLU A 182 14.07 -16.50 -7.63
CA GLU A 182 13.42 -15.26 -7.16
C GLU A 182 13.71 -14.05 -8.06
N GLU A 183 12.65 -13.45 -8.61
CA GLU A 183 12.71 -12.08 -9.15
C GLU A 183 13.00 -11.08 -8.02
N LYS A 184 13.83 -10.07 -8.31
CA LYS A 184 14.16 -8.98 -7.38
C LYS A 184 13.58 -7.66 -7.86
N VAL A 185 13.16 -6.82 -6.93
CA VAL A 185 12.78 -5.43 -7.25
C VAL A 185 14.01 -4.68 -7.78
N LEU A 186 13.83 -3.95 -8.88
CA LEU A 186 14.85 -3.10 -9.49
C LEU A 186 14.77 -1.68 -8.93
N GLY A 187 15.90 -0.97 -9.01
CA GLY A 187 16.04 0.42 -8.57
C GLY A 187 16.59 0.58 -7.17
N THR A 188 16.78 1.83 -6.77
CA THR A 188 17.29 2.21 -5.45
C THR A 188 16.15 2.33 -4.44
N PRO A 189 16.29 1.75 -3.23
CA PRO A 189 15.31 1.96 -2.17
C PRO A 189 15.13 3.45 -1.85
N PHE A 190 13.89 3.87 -1.62
CA PHE A 190 13.53 5.20 -1.15
C PHE A 190 14.13 5.47 0.23
N THR A 191 14.79 6.63 0.34
CA THR A 191 15.46 7.12 1.54
C THR A 191 15.08 8.57 1.90
N GLY A 192 14.24 9.24 1.09
CA GLY A 192 13.85 10.65 1.24
C GLY A 192 12.81 10.90 2.33
N PHE A 193 12.97 10.30 3.51
CA PHE A 193 12.04 10.49 4.62
C PHE A 193 12.21 11.88 5.22
N ALA A 194 11.08 12.59 5.38
CA ALA A 194 11.03 13.81 6.16
C ALA A 194 11.10 13.47 7.67
N PRO A 195 11.76 14.32 8.47
CA PRO A 195 11.79 14.12 9.91
C PRO A 195 10.36 14.08 10.48
N PRO A 196 10.12 13.29 11.53
CA PRO A 196 8.79 13.16 12.11
C PRO A 196 8.31 14.52 12.63
N ARG A 197 7.19 15.02 12.09
CA ARG A 197 6.53 16.22 12.58
C ARG A 197 6.10 16.00 14.05
N GLY A 198 6.78 16.67 14.99
CA GLY A 198 6.35 16.76 16.39
C GLY A 198 6.46 15.50 17.26
N ALA A 199 7.28 14.50 16.91
CA ALA A 199 7.51 13.34 17.77
C ALA A 199 8.97 13.24 18.22
N THR A 200 9.19 13.34 19.53
CA THR A 200 10.42 12.87 20.20
C THR A 200 10.76 11.47 19.71
N VAL A 201 12.04 11.22 19.39
CA VAL A 201 12.55 9.91 18.93
C VAL A 201 12.02 8.79 19.84
N VAL A 202 11.02 8.05 19.37
CA VAL A 202 10.39 6.99 20.17
C VAL A 202 11.24 5.74 20.01
N LYS A 203 12.15 5.52 20.97
CA LYS A 203 12.94 4.29 21.04
C LYS A 203 11.97 3.10 21.19
N ALA A 204 12.12 2.09 20.34
CA ALA A 204 11.31 0.87 20.47
C ALA A 204 11.56 0.21 21.85
N PRO A 205 10.55 -0.44 22.45
CA PRO A 205 10.76 -1.17 23.69
C PRO A 205 11.81 -2.26 23.46
N ALA A 206 12.76 -2.40 24.41
CA ALA A 206 13.73 -3.48 24.41
C ALA A 206 12.98 -4.82 24.36
N SER A 207 13.34 -5.68 23.41
CA SER A 207 12.76 -7.02 23.32
C SER A 207 13.29 -7.85 24.50
N LEU A 208 12.38 -8.42 25.31
CA LEU A 208 12.67 -9.45 26.30
C LEU A 208 13.12 -10.75 25.61
#